data_AF-A0A4V4H6E3-F1
#
_entry.id   AF-A0A4V4H6E3-F1
#
_cell.length_a   1.000
_cell.length_b   1.000
_cell.length_c   1.000
_cell.angle_alpha   90.00
_cell.angle_beta   90.00
_cell.angle_gamma   90.00
#
_symmetry.space_group_name_H-M   'P 1'
#
loop_
_entity.id
_entity.type
_entity.pdbx_description
1 polymer ?
#
loop_
_entity_poly.entity_id
_entity_poly.type
_entity_poly.pdbx_seq_one_letter_code
_entity_poly.pdbx_strand_id
1 'polypeptide(L)'
;MASYGEKEWYFFSPRDRKYPNGSRPNRAAGSGYWKATGADKPVGAPKPVAIKKALVFYSGKAPRGHKTNWIMHEYRLADVDRSARRKNSLRVRIHRSCRLSPY
;
A
#
# COMPACT_ATOMS: atom_id res chain seq x y z
N MET A 1 26.74 9.73 -5.13
CA MET A 1 25.80 9.31 -6.19
C MET A 1 24.60 8.65 -5.52
N ALA A 2 23.40 9.21 -5.67
CA ALA A 2 22.18 8.63 -5.11
C ALA A 2 21.66 7.53 -6.05
N SER A 3 21.60 6.29 -5.56
CA SER A 3 21.05 5.14 -6.27
C SER A 3 19.53 5.18 -6.29
N TYR A 4 18.97 6.07 -7.12
CA TYR A 4 17.54 6.04 -7.42
C TYR A 4 17.24 4.80 -8.28
N GLY A 5 16.47 3.85 -7.75
CA GLY A 5 15.52 3.10 -8.59
C GLY A 5 15.83 1.65 -9.00
N GLU A 6 16.88 0.99 -8.52
CA GLU A 6 17.13 -0.40 -8.98
C GLU A 6 16.18 -1.46 -8.35
N LYS A 7 15.50 -1.15 -7.23
CA LYS A 7 14.70 -2.14 -6.46
C LYS A 7 13.33 -1.63 -5.98
N GLU A 8 13.03 -0.34 -6.15
CA GLU A 8 11.81 0.29 -5.65
C GLU A 8 11.21 1.24 -6.69
N TRP A 9 9.87 1.20 -6.83
CA TRP A 9 9.10 2.05 -7.75
C TRP A 9 8.02 2.82 -7.00
N TYR A 10 7.75 4.04 -7.44
CA TYR A 10 6.84 4.97 -6.76
C TYR A 10 5.69 5.34 -7.69
N PHE A 11 4.47 5.25 -7.18
CA PHE A 11 3.25 5.57 -7.93
C PHE A 11 2.30 6.41 -7.10
N PHE A 12 1.75 7.47 -7.69
CA PHE A 12 0.58 8.13 -7.15
C PHE A 12 -0.67 7.45 -7.68
N SER A 13 -1.65 7.24 -6.79
CA SER A 13 -2.89 6.59 -7.18
C SER A 13 -4.06 7.16 -6.40
N PRO A 14 -5.24 7.29 -7.03
CA PRO A 14 -6.47 7.58 -6.32
C PRO A 14 -6.79 6.49 -5.30
N ARG A 15 -7.53 6.88 -4.27
CA ARG A 15 -8.07 5.94 -3.29
C ARG A 15 -9.26 5.20 -3.89
N ASP A 16 -9.02 4.00 -4.40
CA ASP A 16 -10.09 3.11 -4.86
C ASP A 16 -10.83 2.48 -3.66
N ARG A 17 -12.16 2.57 -3.64
CA ARG A 17 -13.03 2.04 -2.58
C ARG A 17 -13.69 0.77 -3.09
N LYS A 18 -13.63 -0.31 -2.30
CA LYS A 18 -14.30 -1.58 -2.64
C LYS A 18 -15.82 -1.42 -2.76
N TYR A 19 -16.39 -0.49 -2.00
CA TYR A 19 -17.81 -0.15 -2.03
C TYR A 19 -17.96 1.38 -2.07
N PRO A 20 -18.94 1.94 -2.82
CA PRO A 20 -19.12 3.38 -2.97
C PRO A 20 -19.11 4.16 -1.64
N ASN A 21 -19.74 3.59 -0.60
CA ASN A 21 -19.83 4.17 0.74
C ASN A 21 -18.91 3.50 1.78
N GLY A 22 -18.18 2.45 1.40
CA GLY A 22 -17.36 1.65 2.32
C GLY A 22 -16.00 2.29 2.62
N SER A 23 -15.48 2.10 3.84
CA SER A 23 -14.11 2.52 4.20
C SER A 23 -13.04 1.57 3.65
N ARG A 24 -13.46 0.36 3.23
CA ARG A 24 -12.59 -0.72 2.77
C ARG A 24 -12.00 -0.39 1.40
N PRO A 25 -10.67 -0.27 1.27
CA PRO A 25 -10.04 -0.03 -0.02
C PRO A 25 -10.18 -1.26 -0.93
N ASN A 26 -10.31 -1.02 -2.23
CA ASN A 26 -10.17 -2.09 -3.21
C ASN A 26 -8.70 -2.49 -3.29
N ARG A 27 -8.43 -3.79 -3.24
CA ARG A 27 -7.08 -4.35 -3.25
C ARG A 27 -6.91 -5.46 -4.28
N ALA A 28 -7.91 -5.68 -5.14
CA ALA A 28 -7.74 -6.54 -6.31
C ALA A 28 -6.78 -5.86 -7.29
N ALA A 29 -5.88 -6.63 -7.89
CA ALA A 29 -4.95 -6.13 -8.89
C ALA A 29 -4.61 -7.26 -9.87
N GLY A 30 -5.04 -7.11 -11.13
CA GLY A 30 -4.85 -8.12 -12.17
C GLY A 30 -5.36 -9.50 -11.74
N SER A 31 -4.48 -10.49 -11.80
CA SER A 31 -4.76 -11.89 -11.42
C SER A 31 -4.62 -12.18 -9.92
N GLY A 32 -4.51 -11.17 -9.06
CA GLY A 32 -4.29 -11.35 -7.62
C GLY A 32 -4.86 -10.24 -6.75
N TYR A 33 -4.40 -10.18 -5.50
CA TYR A 33 -4.84 -9.19 -4.53
C TYR A 33 -3.77 -8.81 -3.51
N TRP A 34 -3.83 -7.58 -3.04
CA TRP A 34 -2.98 -7.07 -1.97
C TRP A 34 -3.61 -7.32 -0.60
N LYS A 35 -2.87 -7.95 0.31
CA LYS A 35 -3.28 -8.17 1.70
C LYS A 35 -2.43 -7.29 2.62
N ALA A 36 -3.07 -6.55 3.52
CA ALA A 36 -2.34 -5.78 4.52
C ALA A 36 -1.54 -6.73 5.45
N THR A 37 -0.32 -6.33 5.79
CA THR A 37 0.55 -7.04 6.72
C THR A 37 1.13 -6.07 7.73
N GLY A 38 1.25 -6.52 8.99
CA GLY A 38 1.70 -5.68 10.09
C GLY A 38 0.73 -4.55 10.48
N ALA A 39 1.13 -3.80 11.50
CA ALA A 39 0.42 -2.62 11.96
C ALA A 39 0.77 -1.38 11.14
N ASP A 40 -0.15 -0.40 11.14
CA ASP A 40 0.10 0.92 10.57
C ASP A 40 1.22 1.62 11.34
N LYS A 41 2.21 2.16 10.63
CA LYS A 41 3.33 2.89 11.23
C LYS A 41 3.19 4.40 10.99
N PRO A 42 3.20 5.25 12.03
CA PRO A 42 3.26 6.69 11.83
C PRO A 42 4.62 7.08 11.21
N VAL A 43 4.61 8.13 10.39
CA VAL A 43 5.79 8.68 9.71
C VAL A 43 5.81 10.18 9.97
N GLY A 44 6.94 10.67 10.48
CA GLY A 44 7.15 12.05 10.89
C GLY A 44 7.36 12.18 12.40
N ALA A 45 8.25 13.08 12.78
CA ALA A 45 8.54 13.47 14.16
C ALA A 45 8.82 14.99 14.19
N PRO A 46 8.43 15.73 15.24
CA PRO A 46 7.77 15.27 16.47
C PRO A 46 6.27 14.93 16.29
N LYS A 47 5.62 15.43 15.22
CA LYS A 47 4.23 15.11 14.88
C LYS A 47 4.17 14.22 13.63
N PRO A 48 3.37 13.13 13.62
CA PRO A 48 3.18 12.31 12.43
C PRO A 48 2.52 13.10 11.30
N VAL A 49 3.12 13.09 10.12
CA VAL A 49 2.57 13.69 8.89
C VAL A 49 1.88 12.65 8.01
N ALA A 50 2.28 11.39 8.13
CA ALA A 50 1.73 10.29 7.34
C ALA A 50 1.62 8.99 8.15
N ILE A 51 0.88 8.04 7.59
CA ILE A 51 0.74 6.68 8.06
C ILE A 51 1.17 5.75 6.92
N LYS A 52 2.11 4.86 7.21
CA LYS A 52 2.61 3.81 6.33
C LYS A 52 1.91 2.49 6.64
N LYS A 53 1.32 1.85 5.64
CA LYS A 53 0.76 0.50 5.70
C LYS A 53 1.53 -0.42 4.75
N ALA A 54 1.97 -1.58 5.24
CA ALA A 54 2.59 -2.59 4.39
C ALA A 54 1.54 -3.56 3.84
N LEU A 55 1.74 -3.99 2.60
CA LEU A 55 0.91 -4.97 1.91
C LEU A 55 1.79 -6.01 1.21
N VAL A 56 1.31 -7.24 1.15
CA VAL A 56 1.90 -8.33 0.37
C VAL A 56 0.95 -8.70 -0.75
N PHE A 57 1.47 -8.93 -1.94
CA PHE A 57 0.66 -9.42 -3.05
C PHE A 57 0.48 -10.94 -2.96
N TYR A 58 -0.74 -11.38 -3.20
CA TYR A 58 -1.10 -12.78 -3.36
C TYR A 58 -1.55 -12.99 -4.80
N SER A 59 -0.94 -13.93 -5.50
CA SER A 59 -1.36 -14.33 -6.85
C SER A 59 -2.53 -15.32 -6.76
N GLY A 60 -3.54 -15.17 -7.60
CA GLY A 60 -4.76 -15.98 -7.61
C GLY A 60 -5.92 -15.36 -6.84
N LYS A 61 -7.05 -16.09 -6.80
CA LYS A 61 -8.31 -15.59 -6.22
C LYS A 61 -8.31 -15.73 -4.70
N ALA A 62 -8.66 -14.65 -4.00
CA ALA A 62 -8.89 -14.69 -2.56
C ALA A 62 -10.01 -15.71 -2.20
N PRO A 63 -9.90 -16.45 -1.09
CA PRO A 63 -8.83 -16.44 -0.08
C PRO A 63 -7.67 -17.41 -0.35
N ARG A 64 -7.71 -18.20 -1.43
CA ARG A 64 -6.76 -19.29 -1.71
C ARG A 64 -5.53 -18.87 -2.54
N GLY A 65 -5.21 -17.58 -2.56
CA GLY A 65 -4.07 -17.08 -3.33
C GLY A 65 -2.73 -17.50 -2.72
N HIS A 66 -1.69 -17.56 -3.54
CA HIS A 66 -0.32 -17.84 -3.11
C HIS A 66 0.41 -16.55 -2.74
N LYS A 67 1.05 -16.53 -1.57
CA LYS A 67 1.84 -15.39 -1.12
C LYS A 67 3.04 -15.22 -2.05
N THR A 68 3.27 -14.00 -2.52
CA THR A 68 4.45 -13.67 -3.32
C THR A 68 5.43 -12.81 -2.52
N ASN A 69 6.61 -12.54 -3.09
CA ASN A 69 7.60 -11.66 -2.48
C ASN A 69 7.40 -10.18 -2.85
N TRP A 70 6.32 -9.85 -3.54
CA TRP A 70 6.00 -8.47 -3.88
C TRP A 70 5.45 -7.74 -2.66
N ILE A 71 6.12 -6.66 -2.28
CA ILE A 71 5.76 -5.83 -1.15
C ILE A 71 5.35 -4.45 -1.64
N MET A 72 4.28 -3.91 -1.07
CA MET A 72 3.87 -2.53 -1.30
C MET A 72 3.78 -1.80 0.02
N HIS A 73 4.33 -0.59 0.07
CA HIS A 73 4.09 0.36 1.14
C HIS A 73 3.14 1.45 0.66
N GLU A 74 1.97 1.51 1.26
CA GLU A 74 0.99 2.55 1.02
C GLU A 74 1.14 3.64 2.08
N TYR A 75 1.29 4.88 1.64
CA TYR A 75 1.36 6.05 2.51
C TYR A 75 0.10 6.89 2.34
N ARG A 76 -0.44 7.33 3.46
CA ARG A 76 -1.57 8.27 3.54
C ARG A 76 -1.24 9.37 4.54
N LEU A 77 -1.80 10.56 4.36
CA LEU A 77 -1.66 11.65 5.31
C LEU A 77 -2.31 11.28 6.67
N ALA A 78 -1.66 11.68 7.77
CA ALA A 78 -2.11 11.39 9.13
C ALA A 78 -3.27 12.30 9.58
N ASP A 79 -3.29 13.54 9.09
CA ASP A 79 -4.19 14.63 9.55
C ASP A 79 -5.49 14.76 8.73
N VAL A 80 -5.75 13.82 7.82
CA VAL A 80 -7.05 13.76 7.13
C VAL A 80 -7.92 12.84 7.96
N ASP A 81 -8.82 13.45 8.74
CA ASP A 81 -9.83 12.76 9.51
C ASP A 81 -10.37 11.55 8.71
N ARG A 82 -10.45 10.39 9.36
CA ARG A 82 -11.03 9.18 8.75
C ARG A 82 -12.47 9.43 8.29
N SER A 83 -13.12 10.46 8.85
CA SER A 83 -14.44 10.97 8.48
C SER A 83 -14.44 11.91 7.27
N ALA A 84 -13.31 12.56 6.94
CA ALA A 84 -13.23 13.55 5.87
C ALA A 84 -13.23 12.85 4.50
N ARG A 85 -14.47 12.64 4.07
CA ARG A 85 -15.09 12.42 2.76
C ARG A 85 -14.51 13.26 1.61
N ARG A 86 -13.18 13.41 1.49
CA ARG A 86 -12.58 13.98 0.27
C ARG A 86 -12.46 12.87 -0.77
N LYS A 87 -13.33 12.95 -1.78
CA LYS A 87 -13.36 12.07 -2.96
C LYS A 87 -12.04 12.02 -3.75
N ASN A 88 -11.05 12.87 -3.40
CA ASN A 88 -9.78 13.02 -4.10
C ASN A 88 -8.52 12.78 -3.23
N SER A 89 -8.59 11.95 -2.17
CA SER A 89 -7.38 11.66 -1.38
C SER A 89 -6.37 10.84 -2.21
N LEU A 90 -5.26 11.46 -2.61
CA LEU A 90 -4.15 10.78 -3.27
C LEU A 90 -3.38 9.90 -2.27
N ARG A 91 -2.88 8.76 -2.77
CA ARG A 91 -1.99 7.86 -2.01
C ARG A 91 -0.70 7.64 -2.78
N VAL A 92 0.40 7.65 -2.06
CA VAL A 92 1.69 7.19 -2.58
C VAL A 92 1.77 5.69 -2.32
N ARG A 93 1.95 4.91 -3.38
CA ARG A 93 2.26 3.49 -3.32
C ARG A 93 3.72 3.31 -3.72
N ILE A 94 4.50 2.73 -2.83
CA ILE A 94 5.87 2.30 -3.09
C ILE A 94 5.84 0.80 -3.28
N HIS A 95 6.29 0.33 -4.43
CA HIS A 95 6.38 -1.08 -4.76
C HIS A 95 7.84 -1.52 -4.65
N ARG A 96 8.08 -2.66 -4.01
CA ARG A 96 9.41 -3.26 -3.88
C ARG A 96 9.35 -4.72 -4.29
N SER A 97 10.20 -5.10 -5.25
CA SER A 97 10.46 -6.50 -5.53
C SER A 97 11.49 -7.00 -4.50
N CYS A 98 11.06 -7.75 -3.50
CA CYS A 98 12.01 -8.51 -2.71
C CYS A 98 12.39 -9.76 -3.52
N ARG A 99 13.55 -9.75 -4.20
CA ARG A 99 14.21 -11.03 -4.50
C ARG A 99 14.69 -11.56 -3.16
N LEU A 100 14.02 -12.58 -2.62
CA LEU A 100 14.62 -13.37 -1.56
C LEU A 100 15.93 -13.91 -2.14
N SER A 101 17.05 -13.47 -1.58
CA SER A 101 18.34 -14.10 -1.87
C SER A 101 18.22 -15.56 -1.43
N PRO A 102 18.44 -16.55 -2.32
CA PRO A 102 18.62 -17.91 -1.86
C PRO A 102 20.00 -17.96 -1.22
N TYR A 103 20.03 -17.98 0.11
CA TYR A 103 21.03 -18.77 0.82
C TYR A 103 20.28 -19.96 1.38
#